data_AF-A0A7S7RPE2-F1
#
_entry.id   AF-A0A7S7RPE2-F1
#
_cell.length_a   1.000
_cell.length_b   1.000
_cell.length_c   1.000
_cell.angle_alpha   90.00
_cell.angle_beta   90.00
_cell.angle_gamma   90.00
#
_symmetry.space_group_name_H-M   'P 1'
#
loop_
_entity.id
_entity.type
_entity.pdbx_description
1 polymer ?
#
loop_
_entity_poly.entity_id
_entity_poly.type
_entity_poly.pdbx_seq_one_letter_code
_entity_poly.pdbx_strand_id
1 'polypeptide(L)'
;MWLTRLKIAIIEKNTVKLNELMDELPKLESEQEIEEAVYLLREASELIYTLKDETSVSMKLIKRNLQFLRSTDIPTSKKIDIKL
;
A
#
# COMPACT_ATOMS: atom_id res chain seq x y z
N MET A 1 23.51 3.53 11.79
CA MET A 1 22.77 4.39 10.85
C MET A 1 21.55 3.70 10.21
N TRP A 2 21.66 2.44 9.75
CA TRP A 2 20.54 1.73 9.12
C TRP A 2 19.32 1.61 10.06
N LEU A 3 19.55 1.18 11.30
CA LEU A 3 18.52 1.02 12.34
C LEU A 3 17.76 2.30 12.65
N THR A 4 18.48 3.43 12.70
CA THR A 4 17.88 4.76 12.89
C THR A 4 16.94 5.12 11.74
N ARG A 5 17.35 4.85 10.49
CA ARG A 5 16.49 5.09 9.33
C ARG A 5 15.27 4.17 9.33
N LEU A 6 15.42 2.91 9.76
CA LEU A 6 14.29 1.99 9.92
C LEU A 6 13.26 2.54 10.92
N LYS A 7 13.71 2.97 12.10
CA LYS A 7 12.83 3.62 13.10
C LYS A 7 12.10 4.83 12.53
N ILE A 8 12.82 5.72 11.84
CA ILE A 8 12.22 6.91 11.21
C ILE A 8 11.18 6.50 10.17
N ALA A 9 11.48 5.53 9.31
CA ALA A 9 10.58 5.06 8.27
C ALA A 9 9.29 4.44 8.84
N ILE A 10 9.39 3.70 9.96
CA ILE A 10 8.24 3.13 10.68
C ILE A 10 7.39 4.25 11.28
N ILE A 11 8.00 5.21 12.00
CA ILE A 11 7.29 6.32 12.65
C ILE A 11 6.58 7.21 11.62
N GLU A 12 7.25 7.53 10.51
CA GLU A 12 6.67 8.32 9.41
C GLU A 12 5.67 7.52 8.57
N LYS A 13 5.54 6.20 8.80
CA LYS A 13 4.77 5.26 7.97
C LYS A 13 5.11 5.36 6.48
N ASN A 14 6.38 5.62 6.18
CA ASN A 14 6.85 5.91 4.84
C ASN A 14 7.25 4.60 4.13
N THR A 15 6.33 4.06 3.34
CA THR A 15 6.52 2.79 2.61
C THR A 15 7.63 2.86 1.56
N VAL A 16 7.94 4.04 1.01
CA VAL A 16 9.04 4.22 0.06
C VAL A 16 10.38 4.04 0.76
N LYS A 17 10.58 4.73 1.90
CA LYS A 17 11.80 4.58 2.71
C LYS A 17 11.97 3.16 3.25
N LEU A 18 10.86 2.50 3.64
CA LEU A 18 10.90 1.09 4.05
C LEU A 18 11.37 0.19 2.90
N ASN A 19 10.91 0.46 1.67
CA ASN A 19 11.31 -0.32 0.50
C ASN A 19 12.79 -0.09 0.14
N GLU A 20 13.26 1.17 0.17
CA GLU A 20 14.68 1.51 -0.02
C GLU A 20 15.58 0.80 1.00
N LEU A 21 15.13 0.67 2.25
CA LEU A 21 15.86 -0.05 3.29
C LEU A 21 15.97 -1.56 3.05
N MET A 22 15.08 -2.15 2.24
CA MET A 22 15.17 -3.57 1.88
C MET A 22 16.25 -3.84 0.84
N ASP A 23 16.58 -2.84 0.01
CA ASP A 23 17.63 -2.95 -1.00
C ASP A 23 19.04 -2.77 -0.41
N GLU A 24 19.13 -2.30 0.85
CA GLU A 24 20.39 -2.07 1.55
C GLU A 24 20.66 -3.13 2.64
N LEU A 25 21.85 -3.71 2.62
CA LEU A 25 22.30 -4.64 3.67
C LEU A 25 22.51 -3.90 5.00
N PRO A 26 21.85 -4.30 6.09
CA PRO A 26 22.06 -3.70 7.41
C PRO A 26 23.45 -4.07 7.95
N LYS A 27 24.19 -3.05 8.41
CA LYS A 27 25.37 -3.25 9.26
C LYS A 27 24.91 -3.21 10.71
N LEU A 28 24.86 -4.37 11.34
CA LEU A 28 24.53 -4.59 12.75
C LEU A 28 25.77 -5.16 13.42
N GLU A 29 26.27 -4.50 14.46
CA GLU A 29 27.57 -4.82 15.07
C GLU A 29 27.43 -5.52 16.43
N SER A 30 26.27 -5.39 17.09
CA SER A 30 26.00 -5.98 18.39
C SER A 30 24.75 -6.87 18.42
N GLU A 31 24.72 -7.82 19.35
CA GLU A 31 23.56 -8.67 19.61
C GLU A 31 22.30 -7.85 19.94
N GLN A 32 22.45 -6.76 20.71
CA GLN A 32 21.37 -5.82 21.01
C GLN A 32 20.80 -5.15 19.76
N GLU A 33 21.65 -4.72 18.81
CA GLU A 33 21.18 -4.14 17.55
C GLU A 33 20.44 -5.17 16.70
N ILE A 34 20.87 -6.43 16.71
CA ILE A 34 20.19 -7.51 15.99
C ILE A 34 18.81 -7.74 16.59
N GLU A 35 18.73 -7.85 17.92
CA GLU A 35 17.47 -8.05 18.63
C GLU A 35 16.49 -6.89 18.38
N GLU A 36 16.99 -5.64 18.47
CA GLU A 36 16.21 -4.46 18.17
C GLU A 36 15.71 -4.42 16.72
N ALA A 37 16.58 -4.76 15.76
CA ALA A 37 16.20 -4.81 14.35
C ALA A 37 15.08 -5.84 14.10
N VAL A 38 15.13 -7.01 14.76
CA VAL A 38 14.09 -8.04 14.64
C VAL A 38 12.73 -7.51 15.12
N TYR A 39 12.69 -6.85 16.27
CA TYR A 39 11.44 -6.28 16.78
C TYR A 39 10.90 -5.18 15.87
N LEU A 40 11.76 -4.30 15.36
CA LEU A 40 11.35 -3.25 14.43
C LEU A 40 10.86 -3.81 13.08
N LEU A 41 11.49 -4.86 12.57
CA LEU A 41 11.05 -5.53 11.34
C LEU A 41 9.67 -6.18 11.49
N ARG A 42 9.38 -6.72 12.69
CA ARG A 42 8.04 -7.21 13.00
C ARG A 42 7.01 -6.09 12.99
N GLU A 43 7.29 -4.98 13.68
CA GLU A 43 6.41 -3.82 13.70
C GLU A 43 6.18 -3.23 12.30
N ALA A 44 7.26 -3.11 11.50
CA ALA A 44 7.18 -2.69 10.11
C ALA A 44 6.29 -3.62 9.27
N SER A 45 6.38 -4.93 9.51
CA SER A 45 5.55 -5.92 8.83
C SER A 45 4.07 -5.74 9.17
N GLU A 46 3.74 -5.61 10.46
CA GLU A 46 2.37 -5.37 10.93
C GLU A 46 1.78 -4.07 10.33
N LEU A 47 2.60 -3.01 10.25
CA LEU A 47 2.22 -1.75 9.60
C LEU A 47 1.89 -1.94 8.10
N ILE A 48 2.74 -2.64 7.35
CA ILE A 48 2.52 -2.89 5.91
C ILE A 48 1.25 -3.72 5.68
N TYR A 49 1.01 -4.75 6.49
CA TYR A 49 -0.21 -5.56 6.39
C TYR A 49 -1.46 -4.71 6.65
N THR A 50 -1.43 -3.85 7.66
CA THR A 50 -2.53 -2.94 7.97
C THR A 50 -2.83 -1.99 6.80
N LEU A 51 -1.79 -1.34 6.25
CA LEU A 51 -1.93 -0.45 5.10
C LEU A 51 -2.48 -1.17 3.85
N LYS A 52 -2.04 -2.41 3.63
CA LYS A 52 -2.54 -3.25 2.53
C LYS A 52 -4.03 -3.55 2.71
N ASP A 53 -4.47 -3.87 3.91
CA ASP A 53 -5.87 -4.21 4.19
C ASP A 53 -6.77 -2.98 4.04
N GLU A 54 -6.36 -1.82 4.56
CA GLU A 54 -7.05 -0.54 4.36
C GLU A 54 -7.17 -0.17 2.88
N THR A 55 -6.08 -0.35 2.12
CA THR A 55 -6.06 -0.12 0.67
C THR A 55 -7.01 -1.07 -0.06
N SER A 56 -7.04 -2.35 0.34
CA SER A 56 -7.94 -3.36 -0.22
C SER A 56 -9.41 -3.00 0.00
N VAL A 57 -9.76 -2.56 1.21
CA VAL A 57 -11.12 -2.07 1.53
C VAL A 57 -11.49 -0.88 0.66
N SER A 58 -10.60 0.11 0.54
CA SER A 58 -10.82 1.31 -0.27
C SER A 58 -11.01 0.97 -1.75
N MET A 59 -10.17 0.08 -2.30
CA MET A 59 -10.28 -0.39 -3.68
C MET A 59 -11.59 -1.14 -3.96
N LYS A 60 -12.08 -1.96 -3.01
CA LYS A 60 -13.39 -2.62 -3.14
C LYS A 60 -14.53 -1.60 -3.22
N LEU A 61 -14.48 -0.55 -2.40
CA LEU A 61 -15.47 0.52 -2.44
C LEU A 61 -15.45 1.26 -3.79
N ILE A 62 -14.27 1.63 -4.27
CA ILE A 62 -14.10 2.29 -5.58
C ILE A 62 -14.65 1.41 -6.71
N LYS A 63 -14.33 0.11 -6.72
CA LYS A 63 -14.84 -0.84 -7.72
C LYS A 63 -16.37 -0.93 -7.69
N ARG A 64 -16.98 -0.98 -6.51
CA ARG A 64 -18.44 -1.00 -6.36
C ARG A 64 -19.08 0.27 -6.90
N ASN A 65 -18.52 1.44 -6.58
CA ASN A 65 -19.02 2.72 -7.06
C ASN A 65 -18.90 2.82 -8.59
N LEU A 66 -17.77 2.38 -9.16
CA LEU A 66 -17.60 2.33 -10.61
C LEU A 66 -18.61 1.40 -11.30
N GLN A 67 -18.88 0.23 -10.72
CA GLN A 67 -19.87 -0.70 -11.23
C GLN A 67 -21.28 -0.09 -11.19
N PHE A 68 -21.63 0.60 -10.10
CA PHE A 68 -22.90 1.32 -10.00
C PHE A 68 -23.03 2.37 -11.11
N LEU A 69 -22.03 3.24 -11.28
CA LEU A 69 -22.06 4.29 -12.31
C LEU A 69 -22.23 3.70 -13.73
N ARG A 70 -21.49 2.63 -14.03
CA ARG A 70 -21.62 1.92 -15.32
C ARG A 70 -22.98 1.23 -15.50
N SER A 71 -23.62 0.80 -14.43
CA SER A 71 -24.98 0.22 -14.49
C SER A 71 -26.06 1.29 -14.71
N THR A 72 -25.76 2.53 -14.34
CA THR A 72 -26.63 3.70 -14.59
C THR A 72 -26.33 4.40 -15.91
N ASP A 73 -25.25 4.03 -16.61
CA ASP A 73 -25.00 4.48 -17.98
C ASP A 73 -26.10 3.94 -18.88
N ILE A 74 -27.02 4.81 -19.26
CA ILE A 74 -28.03 4.51 -20.28
C ILE A 74 -27.24 4.34 -21.59
N PRO A 75 -27.30 3.16 -22.25
CA PRO A 75 -26.69 3.00 -23.55
C PRO A 75 -27.40 3.98 -24.49
N THR A 76 -26.72 5.06 -24.86
CA THR A 76 -27.19 5.93 -25.93
C THR A 76 -26.98 5.16 -27.23
N SER A 77 -27.91 4.28 -27.57
CA SER A 77 -28.00 3.73 -28.92
C SER A 77 -28.39 4.88 -29.86
N LYS A 78 -27.40 5.69 -30.24
CA LYS A 78 -27.53 6.66 -31.33
C LYS A 78 -27.51 5.90 -32.65
N LYS A 79 -28.60 5.19 -32.95
CA LYS A 79 -28.95 4.78 -34.31
C LYS A 79 -30.45 4.93 -34.46
N ILE A 80 -30.88 6.16 -34.67
CA ILE A 80 -32.14 6.39 -35.37
C ILE A 80 -31.81 6.20 -36.86
N ASP A 81 -31.86 4.96 -37.33
CA ASP A 81 -31.84 4.66 -38.76
C ASP A 81 -33.27 4.82 -39.30
N ILE A 82 -33.62 6.05 -39.70
CA ILE A 82 -34.85 6.29 -40.47
C ILE A 82 -34.54 5.96 -41.93
N LYS A 83 -35.01 4.82 -42.43
CA LYS A 83 -35.04 4.56 -43.87
C LYS A 83 -36.24 5.31 -44.47
N LEU A 84 -35.95 6.24 -45.38
CA LEU A 84 -36.92 6.88 -46.27
C LEU A 84 -37.28 5.94 -47.43
#